data_AF-A0A258KJR4-F1
#
_entry.id   AF-A0A258KJR4-F1
#
_cell.length_a   1.000
_cell.length_b   1.000
_cell.length_c   1.000
_cell.angle_alpha   90.00
_cell.angle_beta   90.00
_cell.angle_gamma   90.00
#
_symmetry.space_group_name_H-M   'P 1'
#
loop_
_entity.id
_entity.type
_entity.pdbx_description
1 polymer ?
#
loop_
_entity_poly.entity_id
_entity_poly.type
_entity_poly.pdbx_seq_one_letter_code
_entity_poly.pdbx_strand_id
1 'polypeptide(L)' 'MRASFPTGWAADPFIGGGYSSALPGHGTARTHLFAPVGERIYFAGEAVSTHAFSTCHGAHLSGIAAAEKALAQLSGAETH' A
#
# COMPACT_ATOMS: atom_id res chain seq x y z
N MET A 1 10.24 32.55 -23.69
CA MET A 1 10.54 31.80 -22.45
C MET A 1 9.54 30.65 -22.34
N ARG A 2 9.97 29.39 -22.15
CA ARG A 2 9.05 28.26 -21.95
C ARG A 2 8.65 28.22 -20.48
N ALA A 3 7.35 28.05 -20.21
CA ALA A 3 6.87 27.78 -18.86
C ALA A 3 7.34 26.40 -18.41
N SER A 4 7.76 26.29 -17.15
CA SER A 4 8.03 25.02 -16.45
C SER A 4 6.86 24.69 -15.54
N PHE A 5 6.46 23.41 -15.51
CA PHE A 5 5.43 22.89 -14.60
C PHE A 5 6.07 21.87 -13.66
N PRO A 6 6.53 22.29 -12.46
CA PRO A 6 7.05 21.37 -11.47
C PRO A 6 5.92 20.52 -10.89
N THR A 7 6.24 19.30 -10.49
CA THR A 7 5.30 18.45 -9.75
C THR A 7 5.22 18.87 -8.28
N GLY A 8 4.05 18.72 -7.68
CA GLY A 8 3.75 19.12 -6.31
C GLY A 8 3.47 17.95 -5.37
N TRP A 9 4.09 16.78 -5.58
CA TRP A 9 3.73 15.52 -4.90
C TRP A 9 3.66 15.63 -3.36
N ALA A 10 4.60 16.34 -2.74
CA ALA A 10 4.62 16.50 -1.27
C ALA A 10 3.56 17.49 -0.75
N ALA A 11 3.08 18.40 -1.60
CA ALA A 11 2.07 19.39 -1.24
C ALA A 11 0.64 18.91 -1.58
N ASP A 12 0.51 17.87 -2.40
CA ASP A 12 -0.78 17.29 -2.75
C ASP A 12 -1.37 16.52 -1.55
N PRO A 13 -2.57 16.89 -1.06
CA PRO A 13 -3.16 16.29 0.14
C PRO A 13 -3.55 14.82 -0.02
N PHE A 14 -3.64 14.31 -1.26
CA PHE A 14 -3.97 12.90 -1.53
C PHE A 14 -2.73 12.02 -1.70
N ILE A 15 -1.54 12.62 -1.73
CA ILE A 15 -0.28 11.91 -2.04
C ILE A 15 0.70 12.06 -0.88
N GLY A 16 0.92 13.28 -0.39
CA GLY A 16 1.73 13.57 0.79
C GLY A 16 3.23 13.25 0.65
N GLY A 17 3.72 12.92 -0.55
CA GLY A 17 5.12 12.54 -0.78
C GLY A 17 5.36 11.87 -2.14
N GLY A 18 6.61 11.51 -2.42
CA GLY A 18 6.95 10.78 -3.66
C GLY A 18 6.66 9.28 -3.55
N TYR A 19 7.41 8.61 -2.66
CA TYR A 19 7.27 7.18 -2.38
C TYR A 19 7.60 6.91 -0.93
N SER A 20 7.12 5.79 -0.39
CA SER A 20 7.48 5.35 0.95
C SER A 20 8.96 4.97 1.04
N SER A 21 9.58 5.25 2.19
CA SER A 21 10.90 4.74 2.55
C SER A 21 10.90 4.45 4.05
N ALA A 22 11.63 3.42 4.46
CA ALA A 22 11.81 3.13 5.88
C ALA A 22 12.83 4.12 6.46
N LEU A 23 12.54 4.64 7.65
CA LEU A 23 13.56 5.33 8.44
C LEU A 23 14.67 4.34 8.84
N PRO A 24 15.91 4.81 9.06
CA PRO A 24 16.98 3.94 9.55
C PRO A 24 16.56 3.16 10.80
N GLY A 25 16.68 1.82 10.75
CA GLY A 25 16.24 0.93 11.83
C GLY A 25 14.78 0.46 11.76
N HIS A 26 13.96 0.98 10.84
CA HIS A 26 12.53 0.70 10.74
C HIS A 26 12.13 -0.20 9.55
N GLY A 27 13.06 -1.00 9.01
CA GLY A 27 12.80 -1.85 7.84
C GLY A 27 11.64 -2.84 8.02
N THR A 28 11.40 -3.30 9.26
CA THR A 28 10.33 -4.26 9.59
C THR A 28 8.95 -3.63 9.78
N ALA A 29 8.85 -2.30 9.83
CA ALA A 29 7.57 -1.61 10.09
C ALA A 29 6.48 -1.96 9.04
N ARG A 30 6.88 -2.31 7.81
CA ARG A 30 5.98 -2.69 6.72
C ARG A 30 5.18 -3.96 7.02
N THR A 31 5.73 -4.88 7.81
CA THR A 31 5.02 -6.11 8.22
C THR A 31 3.75 -5.77 9.00
N HIS A 32 3.78 -4.70 9.81
CA HIS A 32 2.60 -4.23 10.53
C HIS A 32 1.56 -3.60 9.60
N LEU A 33 1.99 -2.89 8.55
CA LEU A 33 1.08 -2.30 7.55
C LEU A 33 0.33 -3.35 6.73
N PHE A 34 0.89 -4.55 6.56
CA PHE A 34 0.25 -5.64 5.83
C PHE A 34 -0.78 -6.42 6.66
N ALA A 35 -0.79 -6.25 7.97
CA ALA A 35 -1.72 -6.95 8.85
C ALA A 35 -3.15 -6.38 8.66
N PRO A 36 -4.16 -7.22 8.44
CA PRO A 36 -5.54 -6.76 8.36
C PRO A 36 -6.05 -6.29 9.72
N VAL A 37 -6.98 -5.34 9.73
CA VAL A 37 -7.67 -4.90 10.95
C VAL A 37 -9.01 -5.61 11.05
N GLY A 38 -9.15 -6.42 12.11
CA GLY A 38 -10.39 -7.11 12.46
C GLY A 38 -10.92 -8.04 11.36
N GLU A 39 -10.02 -8.56 10.49
CA GLU A 39 -10.38 -9.39 9.31
C GLU A 39 -11.45 -8.76 8.41
N ARG A 40 -11.50 -7.43 8.38
CA ARG A 40 -12.48 -6.65 7.62
C ARG A 40 -11.83 -5.59 6.76
N ILE A 41 -10.72 -5.02 7.25
CA ILE A 41 -9.97 -3.99 6.55
C ILE A 41 -8.64 -4.58 6.12
N TYR A 42 -8.37 -4.55 4.82
CA TYR A 42 -7.14 -5.02 4.21
C TYR A 42 -6.42 -3.84 3.55
N PHE A 43 -5.10 -3.81 3.65
CA PHE A 43 -4.28 -2.75 3.08
C PHE A 43 -3.55 -3.22 1.83
N ALA A 44 -3.42 -2.32 0.86
CA ALA A 44 -2.66 -2.50 -0.36
C ALA A 44 -1.98 -1.18 -0.75
N GLY A 45 -0.99 -1.26 -1.64
CA GLY A 45 -0.21 -0.13 -2.12
C GLY A 45 1.30 -0.36 -2.02
N GLU A 46 2.08 0.53 -2.63
CA GLU A 46 3.55 0.39 -2.64
C GLU A 46 4.14 0.32 -1.22
N ALA A 47 3.58 1.06 -0.28
CA ALA A 47 4.08 1.12 1.09
C ALA A 47 3.91 -0.20 1.87
N VAL A 48 2.98 -1.03 1.41
CA VAL A 48 2.59 -2.29 2.05
C VAL A 48 3.48 -3.45 1.57
N SER A 49 4.11 -3.34 0.39
CA SER A 49 4.96 -4.40 -0.15
C SER A 49 6.23 -4.59 0.70
N THR A 50 6.50 -5.83 1.12
CA THR A 50 7.71 -6.18 1.89
C THR A 50 8.96 -6.28 1.00
N HIS A 51 8.80 -6.54 -0.29
CA HIS A 51 9.91 -6.83 -1.21
C HIS A 51 10.02 -5.85 -2.39
N ALA A 52 8.93 -5.17 -2.75
CA ALA A 52 8.89 -4.26 -3.90
C ALA A 52 8.27 -2.90 -3.53
N PHE A 53 8.63 -2.36 -2.37
CA PHE A 53 8.20 -1.03 -1.93
C PHE A 53 8.70 0.07 -2.87
N SER A 54 8.03 1.24 -2.86
CA SER A 54 8.30 2.37 -3.74
C SER A 54 8.11 2.09 -5.23
N THR A 55 7.46 0.98 -5.61
CA THR A 55 7.24 0.60 -7.01
C THR A 55 5.77 0.38 -7.36
N CYS A 56 5.42 0.64 -8.62
CA CYS A 56 4.09 0.32 -9.15
C CYS A 56 3.84 -1.19 -9.16
N HIS A 57 4.85 -2.01 -9.43
CA HIS A 57 4.73 -3.47 -9.42
C HIS A 57 4.38 -3.99 -8.03
N GLY A 58 5.05 -3.49 -6.98
CA GLY A 58 4.72 -3.84 -5.60
C GLY A 58 3.31 -3.41 -5.21
N ALA A 59 2.87 -2.23 -5.64
CA ALA A 59 1.49 -1.79 -5.44
C ALA A 59 0.48 -2.74 -6.10
N HIS A 60 0.72 -3.13 -7.35
CA HIS A 60 -0.14 -4.05 -8.09
C HIS A 60 -0.25 -5.41 -7.41
N LEU A 61 0.89 -6.05 -7.09
CA LEU A 61 0.89 -7.36 -6.43
C LEU A 61 0.23 -7.32 -5.05
N SER A 62 0.47 -6.25 -4.26
CA SER A 62 -0.18 -6.09 -2.96
C SER A 62 -1.70 -5.97 -3.07
N GLY A 63 -2.20 -5.34 -4.16
CA GLY A 63 -3.63 -5.22 -4.44
C GLY A 63 -4.29 -6.56 -4.71
N ILE A 64 -3.65 -7.41 -5.53
CA ILE A 64 -4.11 -8.78 -5.78
C ILE A 64 -4.17 -9.56 -4.46
N ALA A 65 -3.10 -9.54 -3.67
CA ALA A 65 -3.04 -10.26 -2.40
C ALA A 65 -4.10 -9.80 -1.38
N ALA A 66 -4.38 -8.48 -1.31
CA ALA A 66 -5.44 -7.95 -0.45
C ALA A 66 -6.83 -8.39 -0.92
N ALA A 67 -7.08 -8.39 -2.24
CA ALA A 67 -8.34 -8.83 -2.82
C ALA A 67 -8.58 -10.32 -2.58
N GLU A 68 -7.57 -11.17 -2.77
CA GLU A 68 -7.65 -12.61 -2.50
C GLU A 68 -8.02 -12.89 -1.03
N LYS A 69 -7.38 -12.18 -0.09
CA LYS A 69 -7.72 -12.30 1.34
C LYS A 69 -9.15 -11.90 1.65
N ALA A 70 -9.62 -10.80 1.06
CA ALA A 70 -10.99 -10.33 1.24
C ALA A 70 -12.00 -11.33 0.67
N LEU A 71 -11.75 -11.86 -0.53
CA LEU A 71 -12.59 -12.89 -1.15
C LEU A 71 -12.66 -14.16 -0.30
N ALA A 72 -11.53 -14.65 0.19
CA ALA A 72 -11.49 -15.82 1.06
C ALA A 72 -12.33 -15.61 2.34
N GLN A 73 -12.27 -14.42 2.94
CA GLN A 73 -13.09 -14.10 4.11
C GLN A 73 -14.58 -14.05 3.80
N LEU A 74 -14.97 -13.48 2.66
CA LEU A 74 -16.37 -13.40 2.25
C LEU A 74 -16.94 -14.79 1.95
N SER A 75 -16.21 -15.63 1.23
CA SER A 75 -16.62 -17.00 0.92
C SER A 75 -16.71 -17.89 2.18
N GLY A 76 -15.87 -17.65 3.19
CA GLY A 76 -15.98 -18.33 4.49
C GLY A 76 -17.17 -17.86 5.33
N ALA A 77 -17.65 -16.63 5.12
CA ALA A 77 -18.77 -16.05 5.86
C ALA A 77 -20.15 -16.48 5.32
N GLU A 78 -20.25 -16.94 4.07
CA GLU A 78 -21.51 -17.39 3.45
C GLU A 78 -22.03 -18.75 3.97
N THR A 79 -21.33 -19.41 4.90
CA THR A 79 -21.74 -20.71 5.48
C THR A 79 -22.60 -20.59 6.75
N HIS A 80 -23.15 -19.40 7.05
CA HIS A 80 -23.98 -19.16 8.24
C HIS A 80 -25.41 -18.73 7.92
#